data_AF-A0A2A5H6G9-F1
#
_entry.id   AF-A0A2A5H6G9-F1
#
_cell.length_a   1.000
_cell.length_b   1.000
_cell.length_c   1.000
_cell.angle_alpha   90.00
_cell.angle_beta   90.00
_cell.angle_gamma   90.00
#
_symmetry.space_group_name_H-M   'P 1'
#
loop_
_entity.id
_entity.type
_entity.pdbx_description
1 polymer ?
#
loop_
_entity_poly.entity_id
_entity_poly.type
_entity_poly.pdbx_seq_one_letter_code
_entity_poly.pdbx_strand_id
1 'polypeptide(L)'
;MAIRKPPKHIPEDIERIFKEGSESLTGNCPNAAGAMFRLCIDLVTKKLLPDDSVPVEGLNRDVKKKLFNRLEWLFKRNILPDDLKELSDCIREDGNDGAHDGSLTSEDSEDLFEFTYILLERIYTQPAQVESAAKRRQERRNKIKGAA
;
A
#
# COMPACT_ATOMS: atom_id res chain seq x y z
N MET A 1 7.25 -21.86 -4.00
CA MET A 1 6.10 -20.96 -4.23
C MET A 1 6.28 -20.24 -5.57
N ALA A 2 5.21 -19.71 -6.18
CA ALA A 2 5.33 -18.88 -7.38
C ALA A 2 5.56 -17.41 -6.98
N ILE A 3 6.34 -16.67 -7.77
CA ILE A 3 6.54 -15.22 -7.56
C ILE A 3 5.18 -14.53 -7.63
N ARG A 4 4.84 -13.81 -6.56
CA ARG A 4 3.59 -13.06 -6.44
C ARG A 4 3.71 -11.79 -7.32
N LYS A 5 2.68 -11.53 -8.14
CA LYS A 5 2.70 -10.39 -9.07
C LYS A 5 2.21 -9.13 -8.36
N PRO A 6 2.78 -7.95 -8.65
CA PRO A 6 2.28 -6.68 -8.13
C PRO A 6 0.85 -6.39 -8.64
N PRO A 7 0.06 -5.62 -7.87
CA PRO A 7 -1.17 -5.01 -8.37
C PRO A 7 -0.91 -4.13 -9.60
N LYS A 8 -1.95 -3.92 -10.41
CA LYS A 8 -1.84 -3.14 -11.65
C LYS A 8 -1.87 -1.64 -11.37
N HIS A 9 -1.34 -0.84 -12.28
CA HIS A 9 -1.39 0.63 -12.23
C HIS A 9 -0.66 1.26 -11.04
N ILE A 10 0.18 0.49 -10.34
CA ILE A 10 1.07 1.04 -9.33
C ILE A 10 2.25 1.77 -10.00
N PRO A 11 2.84 2.78 -9.36
CA PRO A 11 4.06 3.44 -9.84
C PRO A 11 5.26 2.48 -9.99
N GLU A 12 6.15 2.74 -10.95
CA GLU A 12 7.31 1.87 -11.26
C GLU A 12 8.28 1.69 -10.08
N ASP A 13 8.49 2.76 -9.29
CA ASP A 13 9.32 2.72 -8.08
C ASP A 13 8.78 1.72 -7.06
N ILE A 14 7.46 1.73 -6.85
CA ILE A 14 6.75 0.81 -5.96
C ILE A 14 6.72 -0.60 -6.53
N GLU A 15 6.53 -0.74 -7.86
CA GLU A 15 6.51 -2.04 -8.53
C GLU A 15 7.82 -2.80 -8.36
N ARG A 16 8.95 -2.12 -8.53
CA ARG A 16 10.28 -2.72 -8.35
C ARG A 16 10.46 -3.26 -6.93
N ILE A 17 10.16 -2.44 -5.91
CA ILE A 17 10.29 -2.83 -4.50
C ILE A 17 9.37 -4.02 -4.17
N PHE A 18 8.14 -4.00 -4.69
CA PHE A 18 7.19 -5.09 -4.48
C PHE A 18 7.70 -6.42 -5.06
N LYS A 19 8.32 -6.38 -6.25
CA LYS A 19 8.90 -7.57 -6.89
C LYS A 19 10.06 -8.12 -6.07
N GLU A 20 10.95 -7.25 -5.57
CA GLU A 20 12.05 -7.67 -4.67
C GLU A 20 11.52 -8.34 -3.39
N GLY A 21 10.44 -7.79 -2.81
CA GLY A 21 9.74 -8.42 -1.69
C GLY A 21 9.16 -9.79 -2.03
N SER A 22 8.54 -9.92 -3.20
CA SER A 22 7.93 -11.17 -3.68
C SER A 22 8.97 -12.26 -4.01
N GLU A 23 10.12 -11.87 -4.54
CA GLU A 23 11.27 -12.75 -4.77
C GLU A 23 11.86 -13.21 -3.43
N SER A 24 12.05 -12.30 -2.48
CA SER A 24 12.53 -12.61 -1.13
C SER A 24 11.60 -13.58 -0.39
N LEU A 25 10.29 -13.36 -0.50
CA LEU A 25 9.27 -14.23 0.07
C LEU A 25 9.34 -15.64 -0.54
N THR A 26 9.44 -15.72 -1.86
CA THR A 26 9.58 -16.99 -2.59
C THR A 26 10.88 -17.73 -2.24
N GLY A 27 11.94 -16.97 -1.96
CA GLY A 27 13.24 -17.47 -1.52
C GLY A 27 13.32 -17.85 -0.03
N ASN A 28 12.21 -17.75 0.72
CA ASN A 28 12.15 -17.99 2.16
C ASN A 28 13.09 -17.08 2.97
N CYS A 29 13.15 -15.80 2.59
CA CYS A 29 13.90 -14.75 3.27
C CYS A 29 12.92 -13.76 3.94
N PRO A 30 12.28 -14.12 5.07
CA PRO A 30 11.16 -13.36 5.63
C PRO A 30 11.54 -11.93 6.03
N ASN A 31 12.74 -11.72 6.58
CA ASN A 31 13.25 -10.38 6.93
C ASN A 31 13.37 -9.47 5.70
N ALA A 32 13.95 -9.99 4.62
CA ALA A 32 14.11 -9.24 3.37
C ALA A 32 12.75 -8.95 2.72
N ALA A 33 11.86 -9.94 2.71
CA ALA A 33 10.50 -9.77 2.22
C ALA A 33 9.75 -8.69 3.00
N GLY A 34 9.74 -8.80 4.33
CA GLY A 34 9.09 -7.84 5.21
C GLY A 34 9.66 -6.43 5.09
N ALA A 35 10.98 -6.27 4.95
CA ALA A 35 11.60 -4.97 4.72
C ALA A 35 11.09 -4.30 3.43
N MET A 36 11.01 -5.06 2.32
CA MET A 36 10.55 -4.53 1.04
C MET A 36 9.07 -4.17 1.07
N PHE A 37 8.22 -5.03 1.65
CA PHE A 37 6.78 -4.74 1.77
C PHE A 37 6.51 -3.53 2.68
N ARG A 38 7.21 -3.41 3.82
CA ARG A 38 7.14 -2.22 4.67
C ARG A 38 7.60 -0.96 3.93
N LEU A 39 8.61 -1.04 3.07
CA LEU A 39 9.05 0.08 2.24
C LEU A 39 7.98 0.50 1.22
N CYS A 40 7.30 -0.46 0.57
CA CYS A 40 6.14 -0.14 -0.28
C CYS A 40 5.07 0.65 0.49
N ILE A 41 4.66 0.13 1.66
CA ILE A 41 3.66 0.79 2.51
C ILE A 41 4.14 2.18 2.93
N ASP A 42 5.41 2.31 3.32
CA ASP A 42 5.99 3.58 3.76
C ASP A 42 5.93 4.65 2.67
N LEU A 43 6.42 4.34 1.47
CA LEU A 43 6.44 5.28 0.35
C LEU A 43 5.02 5.68 -0.09
N VAL A 44 4.10 4.73 -0.13
CA VAL A 44 2.71 4.99 -0.54
C VAL A 44 1.99 5.85 0.49
N THR A 45 2.10 5.52 1.77
CA THR A 45 1.43 6.27 2.85
C THR A 45 2.01 7.68 3.03
N LYS A 46 3.29 7.90 2.72
CA LYS A 46 3.88 9.25 2.66
C LYS A 46 3.24 10.11 1.56
N LYS A 47 2.96 9.53 0.39
CA LYS A 47 2.30 10.24 -0.74
C LYS A 47 0.85 10.64 -0.42
N LEU A 48 0.23 10.03 0.59
CA LEU A 48 -1.12 10.35 1.07
C LEU A 48 -1.16 11.48 2.10
N LEU A 49 0.01 11.92 2.61
CA LEU A 49 0.05 13.02 3.55
C LEU A 49 -0.19 14.37 2.83
N PRO A 50 -0.87 15.32 3.50
CA PRO A 50 -1.00 16.67 2.98
C PRO A 50 0.37 17.36 2.89
N ASP A 51 0.44 18.38 2.05
CA ASP A 51 1.65 19.19 1.87
C ASP A 51 2.13 19.81 3.20
N ASP A 52 3.44 19.85 3.40
CA ASP A 52 4.06 20.37 4.63
C ASP A 52 3.76 21.85 4.91
N SER A 53 3.39 22.61 3.87
CA SER A 53 2.97 24.01 3.98
C SER A 53 1.57 24.19 4.60
N VAL A 54 0.79 23.12 4.72
CA VAL A 54 -0.57 23.15 5.27
C VAL A 54 -0.56 22.58 6.68
N PRO A 55 -0.74 23.40 7.74
CA PRO A 55 -0.89 22.90 9.09
C PRO A 55 -2.15 22.05 9.21
N VAL A 56 -1.99 20.78 9.56
CA VAL A 56 -3.11 19.86 9.82
C VAL A 56 -3.01 19.36 11.25
N GLU A 57 -4.11 19.49 12.00
CA GLU A 57 -4.18 19.03 13.38
C GLU A 57 -3.77 17.56 13.51
N GLY A 58 -2.97 17.24 14.52
CA GLY A 58 -2.50 15.88 14.80
C GLY A 58 -1.42 15.35 13.84
N LEU A 59 -1.08 16.06 12.75
CA LEU A 59 0.01 15.66 11.85
C LEU A 59 1.35 16.21 12.35
N ASN A 60 1.98 15.49 13.27
CA ASN A 60 3.26 15.85 13.86
C ASN A 60 4.45 15.08 13.24
N ARG A 61 5.67 15.37 13.71
CA ARG A 61 6.90 14.72 13.24
C ARG A 61 6.86 13.20 13.39
N ASP A 62 6.27 12.68 14.47
CA ASP A 62 6.21 11.24 14.72
C ASP A 62 5.24 10.54 13.78
N VAL A 63 4.09 11.14 13.50
CA VAL A 63 3.16 10.66 12.46
C VAL A 63 3.83 10.65 11.09
N LYS A 64 4.66 11.64 10.77
CA LYS A 64 5.38 11.66 9.48
C LYS A 64 6.48 10.59 9.39
N LYS A 65 7.17 10.31 10.50
CA LYS A 65 8.35 9.42 10.54
C LYS A 65 8.02 7.97 10.81
N LYS A 66 7.15 7.69 11.79
CA LYS A 66 6.83 6.32 12.23
C LYS A 66 5.66 5.79 11.42
N LEU A 67 5.86 4.69 10.73
CA LEU A 67 4.85 4.11 9.84
C LEU A 67 3.55 3.77 10.58
N PHE A 68 3.63 3.15 11.76
CA PHE A 68 2.46 2.83 12.59
C PHE A 68 1.63 4.08 12.91
N ASN A 69 2.27 5.12 13.44
CA ASN A 69 1.60 6.39 13.74
C ASN A 69 0.98 7.03 12.50
N ARG A 70 1.63 6.89 11.34
CA ARG A 70 1.09 7.36 10.06
C ARG A 70 -0.18 6.64 9.67
N LEU A 71 -0.19 5.31 9.75
CA LEU A 71 -1.36 4.50 9.43
C LEU A 71 -2.53 4.83 10.36
N GLU A 72 -2.29 4.88 11.67
CA GLU A 72 -3.31 5.27 12.66
C GLU A 72 -3.90 6.65 12.35
N TRP A 73 -3.07 7.62 11.97
CA TRP A 73 -3.55 8.94 11.58
C TRP A 73 -4.37 8.91 10.28
N LEU A 74 -3.92 8.16 9.26
CA LEU A 74 -4.61 8.04 7.98
C LEU A 74 -6.00 7.38 8.12
N PHE A 75 -6.13 6.34 8.96
CA PHE A 75 -7.42 5.71 9.28
C PHE A 75 -8.33 6.67 10.04
N LYS A 76 -7.85 7.33 11.10
CA LYS A 76 -8.63 8.32 11.87
C LYS A 76 -9.17 9.48 11.02
N ARG A 77 -8.54 9.76 9.89
CA ARG A 77 -8.93 10.81 8.93
C ARG A 77 -9.80 10.28 7.78
N ASN A 78 -10.11 8.99 7.73
CA ASN A 78 -10.77 8.32 6.60
C ASN A 78 -10.04 8.52 5.26
N ILE A 79 -8.72 8.74 5.30
CA ILE A 79 -7.90 8.81 4.08
C ILE A 79 -7.61 7.39 3.58
N LEU A 80 -7.33 6.49 4.52
CA LEU A 80 -7.39 5.06 4.26
C LEU A 80 -8.75 4.51 4.73
N PRO A 81 -9.35 3.56 4.00
CA PRO A 81 -10.59 2.91 4.43
C PRO A 81 -10.38 2.10 5.71
N ASP A 82 -11.33 2.18 6.64
CA ASP A 82 -11.29 1.48 7.93
C ASP A 82 -11.25 -0.06 7.79
N ASP A 83 -11.73 -0.61 6.67
CA ASP A 83 -11.70 -2.05 6.40
C ASP A 83 -10.28 -2.61 6.24
N LEU A 84 -9.27 -1.76 6.05
CA LEU A 84 -7.86 -2.17 6.01
C LEU A 84 -7.18 -2.12 7.37
N LYS A 85 -7.86 -1.64 8.41
CA LYS A 85 -7.23 -1.37 9.71
C LYS A 85 -6.71 -2.64 10.38
N GLU A 86 -7.52 -3.70 10.41
CA GLU A 86 -7.14 -4.99 11.00
C GLU A 86 -5.92 -5.60 10.29
N LEU A 87 -5.86 -5.50 8.96
CA LEU A 87 -4.69 -5.97 8.19
C LEU A 87 -3.42 -5.19 8.51
N SER A 88 -3.55 -3.94 8.98
CA SER A 88 -2.39 -3.11 9.33
C SER A 88 -1.72 -3.52 10.65
N ASP A 89 -2.32 -4.41 11.44
CA ASP A 89 -1.78 -4.85 12.73
C ASP A 89 -0.44 -5.60 12.61
N CYS A 90 -0.11 -6.10 11.41
CA CYS A 90 1.22 -6.63 11.08
C CYS A 90 2.32 -5.54 11.13
N ILE A 91 1.93 -4.26 11.13
CA ILE A 91 2.80 -3.09 11.31
C ILE A 91 2.80 -2.68 12.80
N ARG A 92 3.46 -3.44 13.67
CA ARG A 92 3.51 -3.10 15.12
C ARG A 92 4.42 -1.90 15.43
N GLU A 93 4.06 -1.13 16.46
CA GLU A 93 4.74 0.11 16.91
C GLU A 93 6.19 -0.14 17.41
N ASP A 94 6.41 -1.20 18.20
CA ASP A 94 7.72 -1.57 18.77
C ASP A 94 8.01 -3.10 18.73
N GLY A 95 7.01 -3.94 18.45
CA GLY A 95 7.09 -5.40 18.62
C GLY A 95 7.48 -6.21 17.39
N ASN A 96 7.78 -5.54 16.27
CA ASN A 96 8.28 -6.20 15.07
C ASN A 96 9.24 -5.27 14.31
N ASP A 97 10.31 -4.91 15.01
CA ASP A 97 11.59 -4.61 14.37
C ASP A 97 12.17 -5.88 13.72
N GLY A 98 11.40 -6.97 13.55
CA GLY A 98 11.74 -8.21 12.85
C GLY A 98 12.65 -8.05 11.64
N ALA A 99 12.39 -7.06 10.78
CA ALA A 99 13.24 -6.81 9.61
C ALA A 99 14.60 -6.16 9.99
N HIS A 100 14.64 -5.37 11.05
CA HIS A 100 15.82 -4.69 11.61
C HIS A 100 16.59 -5.55 12.63
N ASP A 101 15.95 -6.43 13.39
CA ASP A 101 16.53 -7.36 14.36
C ASP A 101 16.74 -8.79 13.79
N GLY A 102 16.14 -9.07 12.63
CA GLY A 102 16.25 -10.33 11.89
C GLY A 102 15.29 -11.45 12.33
N SER A 103 14.21 -11.14 13.06
CA SER A 103 13.33 -12.15 13.66
C SER A 103 11.99 -12.44 12.95
N LEU A 104 11.69 -11.83 11.78
CA LEU A 104 10.43 -12.12 11.07
C LEU A 104 10.30 -13.60 10.72
N THR A 105 9.13 -14.17 10.99
CA THR A 105 8.76 -15.50 10.49
C THR A 105 8.24 -15.42 9.06
N SER A 106 8.07 -16.59 8.43
CA SER A 106 7.39 -16.67 7.13
C SER A 106 5.99 -16.08 7.22
N GLU A 107 5.21 -16.45 8.23
CA GLU A 107 3.86 -15.93 8.49
C GLU A 107 3.84 -14.40 8.61
N ASP A 108 4.78 -13.81 9.35
CA ASP A 108 4.86 -12.35 9.45
C ASP A 108 5.09 -11.69 8.08
N SER A 109 5.98 -12.28 7.26
CA SER A 109 6.27 -11.77 5.92
C SER A 109 5.10 -11.96 4.94
N GLU A 110 4.31 -13.01 5.13
CA GLU A 110 3.06 -13.27 4.43
C GLU A 110 1.98 -12.23 4.80
N ASP A 111 1.80 -11.92 6.07
CA ASP A 111 0.84 -10.90 6.54
C ASP A 111 1.22 -9.50 6.01
N LEU A 112 2.52 -9.19 6.01
CA LEU A 112 3.05 -7.96 5.40
C LEU A 112 2.78 -7.91 3.89
N PHE A 113 2.94 -9.04 3.19
CA PHE A 113 2.59 -9.12 1.77
C PHE A 113 1.10 -8.85 1.55
N GLU A 114 0.22 -9.49 2.31
CA GLU A 114 -1.22 -9.41 2.12
C GLU A 114 -1.72 -7.98 2.32
N PHE A 115 -1.30 -7.34 3.42
CA PHE A 115 -1.61 -5.95 3.67
C PHE A 115 -1.07 -5.03 2.57
N THR A 116 0.19 -5.22 2.15
CA THR A 116 0.79 -4.41 1.08
C THR A 116 0.02 -4.54 -0.23
N TYR A 117 -0.33 -5.78 -0.63
CA TYR A 117 -1.07 -6.03 -1.86
C TYR A 117 -2.43 -5.33 -1.86
N ILE A 118 -3.21 -5.53 -0.80
CA ILE A 118 -4.57 -4.97 -0.69
C ILE A 118 -4.52 -3.44 -0.62
N LEU A 119 -3.56 -2.87 0.11
CA LEU A 119 -3.35 -1.42 0.19
C LEU A 119 -3.05 -0.82 -1.19
N LEU A 120 -2.13 -1.43 -1.93
CA LEU A 120 -1.76 -0.98 -3.28
C LEU A 120 -2.93 -1.11 -4.26
N GLU A 121 -3.69 -2.20 -4.17
CA GLU A 121 -4.88 -2.40 -4.99
C GLU A 121 -5.94 -1.31 -4.70
N ARG A 122 -6.19 -1.00 -3.42
CA ARG A 122 -7.15 0.03 -2.99
C ARG A 122 -6.76 1.42 -3.46
N ILE A 123 -5.47 1.77 -3.40
CA ILE A 123 -4.99 3.12 -3.70
C ILE A 123 -4.82 3.35 -5.21
N TYR A 124 -4.40 2.33 -5.97
CA TYR A 124 -4.04 2.52 -7.36
C TYR A 124 -4.93 1.74 -8.32
N THR A 125 -5.05 0.43 -8.12
CA THR A 125 -5.71 -0.44 -9.07
C THR A 125 -7.22 -0.17 -9.16
N GLN A 126 -7.90 -0.11 -8.02
CA GLN A 126 -9.36 0.07 -7.98
C GLN A 126 -9.78 1.44 -8.56
N PRO A 127 -9.17 2.58 -8.17
CA PRO A 127 -9.48 3.87 -8.80
C PRO A 127 -9.27 3.86 -10.31
N ALA A 128 -8.15 3.30 -10.80
CA ALA A 128 -7.86 3.22 -12.23
C ALA A 128 -8.89 2.35 -12.99
N GLN A 129 -9.36 1.26 -12.39
CA GLN A 129 -10.41 0.42 -12.95
C GLN A 129 -11.75 1.15 -13.05
N VAL A 130 -12.13 1.88 -11.99
CA VAL A 130 -13.36 2.70 -11.96
C VAL A 130 -13.31 3.78 -13.05
N GLU A 131 -12.20 4.51 -13.13
CA GLU A 131 -12.01 5.55 -14.15
C GLU A 131 -12.10 4.96 -15.57
N SER A 132 -11.41 3.84 -15.81
CA SER A 132 -11.43 3.16 -17.11
C SER A 132 -12.83 2.67 -17.47
N ALA A 133 -13.58 2.13 -16.50
CA ALA A 133 -14.96 1.69 -16.73
C ALA A 133 -15.89 2.88 -17.05
N ALA A 134 -15.72 4.00 -16.35
CA ALA A 134 -16.47 5.23 -16.60
C ALA A 134 -16.18 5.79 -18.01
N LYS A 135 -14.91 5.86 -18.41
CA LYS A 135 -14.49 6.28 -19.77
C LYS A 135 -15.13 5.42 -20.85
N ARG A 136 -15.01 4.08 -20.75
CA ARG A 136 -15.65 3.14 -21.69
C ARG A 136 -17.17 3.33 -21.77
N ARG A 137 -17.83 3.62 -20.64
CA ARG A 137 -19.28 3.89 -20.61
C ARG A 137 -19.62 5.19 -21.35
N GLN A 138 -18.83 6.23 -21.17
CA GLN A 138 -19.04 7.52 -21.83
C GLN A 138 -18.82 7.43 -23.35
N GLU A 139 -17.77 6.73 -23.79
CA GLU A 139 -17.49 6.49 -25.21
C GLU A 139 -18.65 5.79 -25.91
N ARG A 140 -19.22 4.73 -25.29
CA ARG A 140 -20.41 4.06 -25.82
C ARG A 140 -21.60 5.01 -25.97
N ARG A 141 -21.83 5.89 -24.99
CA ARG A 141 -22.93 6.88 -25.04
C ARG A 141 -22.71 7.94 -26.13
N ASN A 142 -21.49 8.42 -26.29
CA ASN A 142 -21.15 9.41 -27.32
C ASN A 142 -21.28 8.81 -28.73
N LYS A 143 -20.88 7.56 -28.93
CA LYS A 143 -21.03 6.86 -30.21
C LYS A 143 -22.50 6.70 -30.61
N ILE A 144 -23.38 6.42 -29.65
CA ILE A 144 -24.84 6.33 -29.91
C ILE A 144 -25.40 7.71 -30.29
N LYS A 145 -24.98 8.79 -29.60
CA LYS A 145 -25.46 10.15 -29.87
C LYS A 145 -24.93 10.76 -31.18
N GLY A 146 -23.74 10.37 -31.62
CA GLY A 146 -23.17 10.84 -32.90
C GLY A 146 -23.63 10.04 -34.12
N ALA A 147 -24.34 8.92 -33.91
CA ALA A 147 -24.93 8.10 -34.96
C ALA A 147 -26.44 8.34 -35.14
N ALA A 148 -27.04 9.22 -34.32
CA ALA A 148 -28.43 9.67 -34.38
C ALA A 148 -28.47 11.13 -34.83
#